data_AF-A0A8T3L372-F1
#
_entry.id   AF-A0A8T3L372-F1
#
_cell.length_a   1.000
_cell.length_b   1.000
_cell.length_c   1.000
_cell.angle_alpha   90.00
_cell.angle_beta   90.00
_cell.angle_gamma   90.00
#
_symmetry.space_group_name_H-M   'P 1'
#
loop_
_entity.id
_entity.type
_entity.pdbx_description
1 polymer ?
#
loop_
_entity_poly.entity_id
_entity_poly.type
_entity_poly.pdbx_seq_one_letter_code
_entity_poly.pdbx_strand_id
1 'polypeptide(L)'
;MTAYNAIPAADIDPDSPITTSLMTHIRDNPIAISEGSTGAPRIKTDAYEAGSVNTDAIAQGAVSRAEIANEAIHRGHIKMGEAKHEVSVPPGGSRLLVLSGGLHVFNVFFGTADDFNNNVEMTPFHTNERTGKLPFHPVSVTTAAVRFRNSHNHDAKKVTVHYAYPMASPPYDHGDGEIGHYIFALMDKTTGQPVALSEGPDAPWHNNGPTQCSAEFYDKAGQGRRYRRKLPVAVAAFTPVIDELRAKRAAGEILTQANIDLIRDYGEAFVSAPLESELITQAIKQADMGLIPHPWPDYDKDRYTVVLLDPVSDLTHKLAAARKHDRIDLIELFEVGALKITNAELNRSGPPGVKIVDYGWKSGSGIAN
;
A
#
# COMPACT_ATOMS: atom_id res chain seq x y z
N MET A 1 -18.13 -36.81 -22.45
CA MET A 1 -19.27 -35.93 -22.76
C MET A 1 -20.23 -36.73 -23.60
N THR A 2 -21.47 -36.82 -23.14
CA THR A 2 -22.54 -37.50 -23.84
C THR A 2 -22.95 -36.67 -25.05
N ALA A 3 -22.99 -37.27 -26.24
CA ALA A 3 -23.37 -36.54 -27.46
C ALA A 3 -24.88 -36.26 -27.49
N TYR A 4 -25.28 -35.09 -27.97
CA TYR A 4 -26.67 -34.81 -28.24
C TYR A 4 -27.08 -35.45 -29.57
N ASN A 5 -28.13 -36.26 -29.54
CA ASN A 5 -28.66 -36.94 -30.71
C ASN A 5 -30.08 -36.45 -30.99
N ALA A 6 -30.31 -35.84 -32.15
CA ALA A 6 -31.66 -35.44 -32.53
C ALA A 6 -32.58 -36.66 -32.60
N ILE A 7 -33.77 -36.57 -31.99
CA ILE A 7 -34.81 -37.59 -32.11
C ILE A 7 -35.61 -37.27 -33.38
N PRO A 8 -35.56 -38.12 -34.42
CA PRO A 8 -36.33 -37.90 -35.64
C PRO A 8 -37.83 -37.87 -35.36
N ALA A 9 -38.59 -37.08 -36.11
CA ALA A 9 -40.05 -37.03 -35.98
C ALA A 9 -40.72 -38.40 -36.21
N ALA A 10 -40.12 -39.23 -37.08
CA ALA A 10 -40.59 -40.60 -37.32
C ALA A 10 -40.47 -41.50 -36.07
N ASP A 11 -39.57 -41.20 -35.13
CA ASP A 11 -39.39 -42.02 -33.92
C ASP A 11 -40.41 -41.69 -32.82
N ILE A 12 -41.19 -40.61 -32.97
CA ILE A 12 -42.18 -40.14 -31.99
C ILE A 12 -43.62 -40.14 -32.53
N ASP A 13 -43.83 -40.75 -33.69
CA ASP A 13 -45.16 -40.95 -34.28
C ASP A 13 -45.98 -41.95 -33.42
N PRO A 14 -47.32 -41.81 -33.29
CA PRO A 14 -48.12 -42.67 -32.42
C PRO A 14 -48.01 -44.17 -32.73
N ASP A 15 -47.73 -44.52 -33.98
CA ASP A 15 -47.59 -45.91 -34.44
C ASP A 15 -46.14 -46.42 -34.40
N SER A 16 -45.18 -45.57 -34.02
CA SER A 16 -43.77 -45.95 -33.97
C SER A 16 -43.43 -46.80 -32.74
N PRO A 17 -42.70 -47.92 -32.90
CA PRO A 17 -42.31 -48.75 -31.78
C PRO A 17 -41.29 -48.04 -30.89
N ILE A 18 -41.39 -48.23 -29.57
CA ILE A 18 -40.34 -47.79 -28.64
C ILE A 18 -39.08 -48.61 -28.92
N THR A 19 -38.07 -47.98 -29.50
CA THR A 19 -36.79 -48.63 -29.81
C THR A 19 -35.74 -48.37 -28.72
N THR A 20 -34.74 -49.24 -28.65
CA THR A 20 -33.56 -49.04 -27.78
C THR A 20 -32.83 -47.73 -28.12
N SER A 21 -32.79 -47.35 -29.39
CA SER A 21 -32.18 -46.10 -29.85
C SER A 21 -32.91 -44.88 -29.29
N LEU A 22 -34.24 -44.86 -29.41
CA LEU A 22 -35.08 -43.80 -28.85
C LEU A 22 -34.89 -43.68 -27.33
N MET A 23 -34.94 -44.80 -26.60
CA MET A 23 -34.73 -44.80 -25.14
C MET A 23 -33.32 -44.35 -24.74
N THR A 24 -32.31 -44.66 -25.56
CA THR A 24 -30.94 -44.18 -25.36
C THR A 24 -30.86 -42.67 -25.54
N HIS A 25 -31.44 -42.13 -26.62
CA HIS A 25 -31.48 -40.68 -26.85
C HIS A 25 -32.26 -39.94 -25.76
N ILE A 26 -33.40 -40.47 -25.30
CA ILE A 26 -34.20 -39.86 -24.23
C ILE A 26 -33.41 -39.82 -22.90
N ARG A 27 -32.62 -40.85 -22.60
CA ARG A 27 -31.75 -40.87 -21.41
C ARG A 27 -30.55 -39.92 -21.54
N ASP A 28 -29.93 -39.90 -22.71
CA ASP A 28 -28.62 -39.29 -22.93
C ASP A 28 -28.71 -37.79 -23.28
N ASN A 29 -29.77 -37.35 -23.97
CA ASN A 29 -29.94 -35.96 -24.37
C ASN A 29 -30.08 -34.98 -23.18
N PRO A 30 -30.82 -35.28 -22.09
CA PRO A 30 -30.83 -34.42 -20.90
C PRO A 30 -29.44 -34.23 -20.30
N ILE A 31 -28.63 -35.30 -20.29
CA ILE A 31 -27.24 -35.25 -19.81
C ILE A 31 -26.42 -34.37 -20.77
N ALA A 32 -26.52 -34.59 -22.08
CA ALA A 32 -25.84 -33.79 -23.10
C ALA A 32 -26.20 -32.29 -23.03
N ILE A 33 -27.45 -31.96 -22.72
CA ILE A 33 -27.90 -30.58 -22.48
C ILE A 33 -27.25 -30.01 -21.21
N SER A 34 -27.22 -30.77 -20.12
CA SER A 34 -26.60 -30.34 -18.86
C SER A 34 -25.07 -30.18 -18.96
N GLU A 35 -24.41 -30.98 -19.80
CA GLU A 35 -22.98 -30.93 -20.06
C GLU A 35 -22.60 -29.87 -21.13
N GLY A 36 -23.58 -29.28 -21.81
CA GLY A 36 -23.34 -28.30 -22.87
C GLY A 36 -22.72 -28.88 -24.15
N SER A 37 -23.01 -30.15 -24.46
CA SER A 37 -22.47 -30.84 -25.63
C SER A 37 -22.80 -30.14 -26.95
N THR A 38 -21.87 -30.22 -27.92
CA THR A 38 -22.06 -29.64 -29.26
C THR A 38 -23.34 -30.16 -29.92
N GLY A 39 -24.18 -29.25 -30.41
CA GLY A 39 -25.48 -29.56 -31.02
C GLY A 39 -26.65 -29.67 -30.05
N ALA A 40 -26.41 -29.70 -28.73
CA ALA A 40 -27.47 -29.64 -27.74
C ALA A 40 -28.16 -28.25 -27.75
N PRO A 41 -29.49 -28.19 -27.56
CA PRO A 41 -30.19 -26.95 -27.31
C PRO A 41 -29.61 -26.23 -26.09
N ARG A 42 -29.42 -24.92 -26.20
CA ARG A 42 -29.03 -24.09 -25.04
C ARG A 42 -30.24 -23.85 -24.16
N ILE A 43 -30.02 -23.88 -22.84
CA ILE A 43 -31.01 -23.43 -21.86
C ILE A 43 -31.27 -21.94 -22.12
N LYS A 44 -32.55 -21.56 -22.29
CA LYS A 44 -32.92 -20.15 -22.47
C LYS A 44 -32.63 -19.37 -21.20
N THR A 45 -32.28 -18.09 -21.35
CA THR A 45 -31.96 -17.21 -20.22
C THR A 45 -33.09 -17.18 -19.18
N ASP A 46 -34.35 -17.21 -19.62
CA ASP A 46 -35.54 -17.20 -18.75
C ASP A 46 -35.68 -18.46 -17.86
N ALA A 47 -34.95 -19.53 -18.16
CA ALA A 47 -34.94 -20.75 -17.36
C ALA A 47 -33.91 -20.73 -16.23
N TYR A 48 -33.05 -19.70 -16.20
CA TYR A 48 -32.20 -19.48 -15.03
C TYR A 48 -33.02 -18.87 -13.89
N GLU A 49 -32.71 -19.29 -12.66
CA GLU A 49 -33.27 -18.66 -11.48
C GLU A 49 -32.85 -17.19 -11.41
N ALA A 50 -33.77 -16.32 -10.97
CA ALA A 50 -33.47 -14.92 -10.72
C ALA A 50 -32.31 -14.83 -9.71
N GLY A 51 -31.20 -14.20 -10.12
CA GLY A 51 -29.97 -14.11 -9.32
C GLY A 51 -28.87 -15.11 -9.70
N SER A 52 -29.05 -15.96 -10.72
CA SER A 52 -27.94 -16.76 -11.24
C SER A 52 -26.88 -15.88 -11.94
N VAL A 53 -25.60 -16.15 -11.70
CA VAL A 53 -24.48 -15.42 -12.33
C VAL A 53 -23.92 -16.25 -13.48
N ASN A 54 -24.10 -15.77 -14.73
CA ASN A 54 -23.44 -16.32 -15.91
C ASN A 54 -22.42 -15.33 -16.50
N THR A 55 -21.62 -15.75 -17.48
CA THR A 55 -20.54 -14.93 -18.07
C THR A 55 -21.07 -13.62 -18.68
N ASP A 56 -22.28 -13.64 -19.24
CA ASP A 56 -22.93 -12.46 -19.82
C ASP A 56 -23.42 -11.50 -18.71
N ALA A 57 -23.92 -12.02 -17.59
CA ALA A 57 -24.30 -11.22 -16.41
C ALA A 57 -23.08 -10.48 -15.81
N ILE A 58 -21.91 -11.11 -15.82
CA ILE A 58 -20.65 -10.46 -15.41
C ILE A 58 -20.24 -9.37 -16.41
N ALA A 59 -20.35 -9.64 -17.72
CA ALA A 59 -19.94 -8.71 -18.77
C ALA A 59 -20.85 -7.47 -18.90
N GLN A 60 -22.14 -7.59 -18.57
CA GLN A 60 -23.12 -6.49 -18.66
C GLN A 60 -23.21 -5.63 -17.39
N GLY A 61 -22.33 -5.83 -16.40
CA GLY A 61 -22.37 -5.06 -15.16
C GLY A 61 -23.58 -5.38 -14.27
N ALA A 62 -24.20 -6.56 -14.45
CA ALA A 62 -25.35 -7.00 -13.68
C ALA A 62 -24.97 -7.49 -12.26
N VAL A 63 -23.68 -7.52 -11.91
CA VAL A 63 -23.26 -7.72 -10.51
C VAL A 63 -23.50 -6.43 -9.75
N SER A 64 -24.72 -6.26 -9.24
CA SER A 64 -25.08 -5.21 -8.30
C SER A 64 -24.71 -5.62 -6.87
N ARG A 65 -25.02 -4.77 -5.89
CA ARG A 65 -24.84 -5.10 -4.48
C ARG A 65 -25.65 -6.34 -4.06
N ALA A 66 -26.73 -6.68 -4.77
CA ALA A 66 -27.55 -7.85 -4.47
C ALA A 66 -26.83 -9.18 -4.81
N GLU A 67 -25.97 -9.17 -5.82
CA GLU A 67 -25.22 -10.33 -6.29
C GLU A 67 -23.86 -10.48 -5.56
N ILE A 68 -23.37 -9.42 -4.91
CA ILE A 68 -22.26 -9.51 -3.97
C ILE A 68 -22.82 -10.03 -2.65
N ALA A 69 -22.56 -11.31 -2.34
CA ALA A 69 -22.96 -11.89 -1.06
C ALA A 69 -22.55 -10.97 0.09
N ASN A 70 -23.42 -10.85 1.09
CA ASN A 70 -23.14 -9.99 2.24
C ASN A 70 -21.78 -10.41 2.85
N GLU A 71 -20.93 -9.42 3.13
CA GLU A 71 -19.54 -9.63 3.59
C GLU A 71 -18.55 -10.24 2.59
N ALA A 72 -18.91 -10.49 1.31
CA ALA A 72 -17.95 -10.99 0.32
C ALA A 72 -16.74 -10.04 0.12
N ILE A 73 -16.90 -8.75 0.40
CA ILE A 73 -15.83 -7.77 0.51
C ILE A 73 -15.75 -7.28 1.96
N HIS A 74 -15.17 -8.09 2.84
CA HIS A 74 -14.91 -7.69 4.23
C HIS A 74 -13.49 -7.10 4.42
N ARG A 75 -13.27 -6.43 5.56
CA ARG A 75 -11.99 -5.77 5.94
C ARG A 75 -10.76 -6.67 5.83
N GLY A 76 -10.92 -7.99 5.88
CA GLY A 76 -9.82 -8.95 5.76
C GLY A 76 -9.15 -8.95 4.39
N HIS A 77 -9.82 -8.42 3.36
CA HIS A 77 -9.26 -8.29 2.02
C HIS A 77 -8.36 -7.05 1.86
N ILE A 78 -8.44 -6.08 2.78
CA ILE A 78 -7.58 -4.91 2.81
C ILE A 78 -6.60 -5.09 3.96
N LYS A 79 -5.33 -5.33 3.64
CA LYS A 79 -4.30 -5.42 4.67
C LYS A 79 -4.02 -4.01 5.21
N MET A 80 -4.47 -3.74 6.43
CA MET A 80 -4.28 -2.45 7.10
C MET A 80 -2.99 -2.49 7.93
N GLY A 81 -2.24 -1.39 7.89
CA GLY A 81 -1.13 -1.11 8.76
C GLY A 81 -1.55 -0.04 9.76
N GLU A 82 -1.05 -0.17 10.97
CA GLU A 82 -1.14 0.88 11.97
C GLU A 82 0.27 1.38 12.23
N ALA A 83 0.44 2.67 12.45
CA ALA A 83 1.74 3.23 12.81
C ALA A 83 1.59 4.29 13.90
N LYS A 84 2.65 4.43 14.67
CA LYS A 84 2.76 5.39 15.74
C LYS A 84 4.04 6.17 15.55
N HIS A 85 3.91 7.48 15.61
CA HIS A 85 5.03 8.39 15.51
C HIS A 85 5.04 9.31 16.70
N GLU A 86 6.23 9.70 17.10
CA GLU A 86 6.47 10.64 18.18
C GLU A 86 7.47 11.69 17.69
N VAL A 87 7.30 12.93 18.15
CA VAL A 87 8.30 13.97 17.94
C VAL A 87 8.29 14.99 19.08
N SER A 88 9.49 15.39 19.52
CA SER A 88 9.66 16.53 20.43
C SER A 88 9.79 17.84 19.64
N VAL A 89 8.83 18.74 19.84
CA VAL A 89 8.75 20.06 19.18
C VAL A 89 9.39 21.11 20.10
N PRO A 90 10.49 21.76 19.70
CA PRO A 90 11.18 22.71 20.58
C PRO A 90 10.33 23.96 20.85
N PRO A 91 10.64 24.71 21.92
CA PRO A 91 9.92 25.95 22.23
C PRO A 91 9.97 26.95 21.07
N GLY A 92 8.82 27.54 20.74
CA GLY A 92 8.65 28.49 19.63
C GLY A 92 8.88 27.91 18.23
N GLY A 93 9.12 26.59 18.13
CA GLY A 93 9.52 25.94 16.91
C GLY A 93 8.43 25.14 16.22
N SER A 94 8.83 24.43 15.16
CA SER A 94 7.97 23.43 14.50
C SER A 94 8.76 22.19 14.12
N ARG A 95 8.04 21.09 13.88
CA ARG A 95 8.58 19.83 13.37
C ARG A 95 7.65 19.25 12.33
N LEU A 96 8.23 18.70 11.26
CA LEU A 96 7.51 17.97 10.23
C LEU A 96 7.72 16.46 10.44
N LEU A 97 6.64 15.71 10.30
CA LEU A 97 6.63 14.27 10.41
C LEU A 97 5.96 13.67 9.17
N VAL A 98 6.65 12.79 8.47
CA VAL A 98 6.12 12.02 7.34
C VAL A 98 5.44 10.75 7.85
N LEU A 99 4.18 10.56 7.48
CA LEU A 99 3.37 9.41 7.85
C LEU A 99 3.58 8.27 6.84
N SER A 100 3.79 7.03 7.29
CA SER A 100 4.09 5.88 6.41
C SER A 100 2.97 5.50 5.44
N GLY A 101 1.74 5.99 5.62
CA GLY A 101 0.57 5.64 4.82
C GLY A 101 0.35 6.46 3.55
N GLY A 102 1.18 7.48 3.29
CA GLY A 102 0.96 8.36 2.14
C GLY A 102 -0.42 9.02 2.16
N LEU A 103 -1.02 9.24 0.99
CA LEU A 103 -2.37 9.80 0.86
C LEU A 103 -3.48 9.02 1.57
N HIS A 104 -3.23 7.76 1.92
CA HIS A 104 -4.26 6.86 2.41
C HIS A 104 -4.22 6.72 3.93
N VAL A 105 -3.84 7.78 4.62
CA VAL A 105 -3.88 7.82 6.08
C VAL A 105 -5.29 8.14 6.57
N PHE A 106 -5.79 7.34 7.50
CA PHE A 106 -7.06 7.54 8.20
C PHE A 106 -6.89 7.35 9.70
N ASN A 107 -7.92 7.72 10.46
CA ASN A 107 -7.97 7.60 11.92
C ASN A 107 -6.74 8.24 12.60
N VAL A 108 -6.41 9.47 12.19
CA VAL A 108 -5.29 10.20 12.79
C VAL A 108 -5.69 10.72 14.16
N PHE A 109 -5.06 10.19 15.20
CA PHE A 109 -5.23 10.63 16.58
C PHE A 109 -3.93 11.27 17.07
N PHE A 110 -4.07 12.39 17.77
CA PHE A 110 -2.97 13.10 18.39
C PHE A 110 -3.02 12.89 19.90
N GLY A 111 -1.91 12.45 20.48
CA GLY A 111 -1.70 12.37 21.92
C GLY A 111 -0.62 13.36 22.34
N THR A 112 -0.82 13.97 23.51
CA THR A 112 0.15 14.88 24.13
C THR A 112 0.22 14.57 25.61
N ALA A 113 1.43 14.51 26.17
CA ALA A 113 1.60 14.22 27.61
C ALA A 113 1.26 15.42 28.51
N ASP A 114 1.21 16.63 27.95
CA ASP A 114 0.97 17.89 28.66
C ASP A 114 -0.32 18.57 28.19
N ASP A 115 -0.88 19.48 29.01
CA ASP A 115 -1.93 20.43 28.65
C ASP A 115 -1.51 21.25 27.42
N PHE A 116 -1.93 20.78 26.24
CA PHE A 116 -1.46 21.27 24.96
C PHE A 116 -2.37 22.38 24.44
N ASN A 117 -2.11 23.63 24.83
CA ASN A 117 -2.69 24.81 24.19
C ASN A 117 -1.98 25.13 22.86
N ASN A 118 -2.03 24.22 21.88
CA ASN A 118 -1.39 24.43 20.56
C ASN A 118 -2.36 24.25 19.39
N ASN A 119 -2.08 24.99 18.32
CA ASN A 119 -2.66 24.78 17.00
C ASN A 119 -1.96 23.58 16.34
N VAL A 120 -2.65 22.44 16.25
CA VAL A 120 -2.23 21.33 15.38
C VAL A 120 -2.66 21.69 13.96
N GLU A 121 -1.69 21.93 13.08
CA GLU A 121 -1.95 22.21 11.68
C GLU A 121 -1.71 20.95 10.85
N MET A 122 -2.78 20.18 10.62
CA MET A 122 -2.77 19.15 9.58
C MET A 122 -2.91 19.82 8.22
N THR A 123 -1.79 20.20 7.62
CA THR A 123 -1.77 20.68 6.23
C THR A 123 -1.43 19.50 5.32
N PRO A 124 -2.28 19.11 4.35
CA PRO A 124 -1.85 18.24 3.27
C PRO A 124 -0.70 18.94 2.55
N PHE A 125 0.53 18.49 2.78
CA PHE A 125 1.72 19.22 2.36
C PHE A 125 1.92 19.07 0.86
N HIS A 126 1.38 20.03 0.10
CA HIS A 126 1.72 20.23 -1.30
C HIS A 126 2.86 21.25 -1.30
N THR A 127 4.09 20.82 -1.54
CA THR A 127 5.21 21.76 -1.76
C THR A 127 4.94 22.53 -3.04
N ASN A 128 4.33 23.71 -2.93
CA ASN A 128 4.35 24.69 -4.00
C ASN A 128 5.60 25.55 -3.81
N GLU A 129 6.50 25.50 -4.79
CA GLU A 129 7.86 26.05 -4.80
C GLU A 129 7.93 27.59 -4.64
N ARG A 130 7.78 28.14 -3.44
CA ARG A 130 8.02 29.58 -3.24
C ARG A 130 9.07 29.99 -2.21
N THR A 131 9.69 29.05 -1.49
CA THR A 131 10.68 29.41 -0.45
C THR A 131 12.04 28.69 -0.53
N GLY A 132 12.31 27.91 -1.58
CA GLY A 132 13.68 27.54 -1.96
C GLY A 132 14.56 26.88 -0.89
N LYS A 133 13.98 26.13 0.06
CA LYS A 133 14.75 25.49 1.15
C LYS A 133 14.33 24.07 1.52
N LEU A 134 13.69 23.33 0.61
CA LEU A 134 13.72 21.86 0.66
C LEU A 134 14.03 21.37 -0.76
N PRO A 135 15.10 20.58 -0.98
CA PRO A 135 15.49 20.07 -2.30
C PRO A 135 14.61 18.87 -2.71
N PHE A 136 13.31 18.92 -2.43
CA PHE A 136 12.36 17.93 -2.89
C PHE A 136 11.76 18.44 -4.21
N HIS A 137 12.18 17.80 -5.29
CA HIS A 137 11.79 18.03 -6.67
C HIS A 137 10.26 18.19 -6.87
N PRO A 138 9.78 18.97 -7.86
CA PRO A 138 8.37 19.16 -8.19
C PRO A 138 7.76 17.95 -8.90
N VAL A 139 7.95 16.75 -8.36
CA VAL A 139 7.11 15.62 -8.71
C VAL A 139 5.89 15.70 -7.80
N SER A 140 4.70 15.41 -8.33
CA SER A 140 3.44 15.36 -7.57
C SER A 140 3.43 14.14 -6.62
N VAL A 141 4.47 14.01 -5.80
CA VAL A 141 4.58 13.01 -4.74
C VAL A 141 3.76 13.52 -3.57
N THR A 142 2.57 12.97 -3.46
CA THR A 142 1.71 13.21 -2.32
C THR A 142 2.24 12.45 -1.11
N THR A 143 3.25 13.04 -0.48
CA THR A 143 3.68 12.67 0.85
C THR A 143 2.65 13.15 1.86
N ALA A 144 2.11 12.26 2.68
CA ALA A 144 1.34 12.69 3.84
C ALA A 144 2.28 13.06 4.96
N ALA A 145 2.26 14.32 5.36
CA ALA A 145 3.03 14.81 6.47
C ALA A 145 2.15 15.67 7.39
N VAL A 146 2.49 15.70 8.68
CA VAL A 146 1.85 16.56 9.67
C VAL A 146 2.91 17.48 10.24
N ARG A 147 2.62 18.78 10.33
CA ARG A 147 3.48 19.76 10.97
C ARG A 147 2.92 20.12 12.33
N PHE A 148 3.75 19.99 13.36
CA PHE A 148 3.43 20.44 14.71
C PHE A 148 4.15 21.75 14.97
N ARG A 149 3.42 22.73 15.49
CA ARG A 149 3.96 24.01 15.95
C ARG A 149 3.77 24.12 17.45
N ASN A 150 4.86 24.42 18.15
CA ASN A 150 4.83 24.68 19.58
C ASN A 150 4.87 26.20 19.78
N SER A 151 3.76 26.79 20.20
CA SER A 151 3.69 28.23 20.49
C SER A 151 4.25 28.61 21.87
N HIS A 152 4.63 27.63 22.71
CA HIS A 152 5.25 27.90 24.00
C HIS A 152 6.73 28.22 23.83
N ASN A 153 7.23 29.24 24.55
CA ASN A 153 8.61 29.70 24.41
C ASN A 153 9.60 29.11 25.45
N HIS A 154 9.12 28.26 26.35
CA HIS A 154 9.92 27.74 27.47
C HIS A 154 10.18 26.23 27.36
N ASP A 155 9.16 25.43 27.04
CA ASP A 155 9.29 23.97 27.07
C ASP A 155 9.14 23.32 25.69
N ALA A 156 9.98 22.32 25.45
CA ALA A 156 9.77 21.39 24.36
C ALA A 156 8.53 20.54 24.65
N LYS A 157 7.84 20.14 23.58
CA LYS A 157 6.53 19.51 23.67
C LYS A 157 6.53 18.22 22.87
N LYS A 158 6.28 17.09 23.53
CA LYS A 158 6.20 15.78 22.89
C LYS A 158 4.80 15.60 22.31
N VAL A 159 4.75 15.25 21.03
CA VAL A 159 3.50 14.93 20.32
C VAL A 159 3.61 13.53 19.79
N THR A 160 2.53 12.78 19.97
CA THR A 160 2.37 11.43 19.46
C THR A 160 1.24 11.40 18.43
N VAL A 161 1.45 10.69 17.32
CA VAL A 161 0.49 10.54 16.23
C VAL A 161 0.24 9.06 16.02
N HIS A 162 -1.00 8.64 16.19
CA HIS A 162 -1.45 7.28 15.87
C HIS A 162 -2.32 7.36 14.62
N TYR A 163 -2.13 6.43 13.69
CA TYR A 163 -2.92 6.40 12.47
C TYR A 163 -2.91 5.02 11.85
N ALA A 164 -3.86 4.79 10.94
CA ALA A 164 -3.94 3.57 10.16
C ALA A 164 -3.95 3.89 8.66
N TYR A 165 -3.56 2.92 7.83
CA TYR A 165 -3.45 3.07 6.38
C TYR A 165 -3.48 1.70 5.69
N PRO A 166 -3.83 1.59 4.40
CA PRO A 166 -3.68 0.35 3.65
C PRO A 166 -2.19 0.13 3.42
N MET A 167 -1.69 -1.05 3.78
CA MET A 167 -0.28 -1.37 3.59
C MET A 167 0.04 -1.47 2.11
N ALA A 168 1.28 -1.16 1.73
CA ALA A 168 1.74 -1.28 0.36
C ALA A 168 1.81 -2.76 -0.07
N SER A 169 2.93 -3.44 0.23
CA SER A 169 3.11 -4.82 -0.22
C SER A 169 4.07 -5.70 0.60
N PRO A 170 3.90 -5.86 1.94
CA PRO A 170 4.75 -6.76 2.74
C PRO A 170 4.73 -8.20 2.19
N PRO A 171 5.78 -9.02 2.36
CA PRO A 171 6.95 -8.78 3.21
C PRO A 171 7.98 -7.84 2.56
N TYR A 172 8.76 -7.16 3.39
CA TYR A 172 9.86 -6.28 2.99
C TYR A 172 11.19 -6.94 3.33
N ASP A 173 12.20 -6.71 2.51
CA ASP A 173 13.55 -7.24 2.68
C ASP A 173 14.53 -6.25 2.05
N HIS A 174 15.62 -5.95 2.75
CA HIS A 174 16.70 -5.08 2.26
C HIS A 174 17.87 -5.90 1.65
N GLY A 175 17.74 -7.21 1.54
CA GLY A 175 18.72 -8.16 1.01
C GLY A 175 19.35 -9.06 2.07
N ASP A 176 18.98 -8.92 3.34
CA ASP A 176 19.55 -9.63 4.49
C ASP A 176 18.51 -10.25 5.42
N GLY A 177 17.24 -10.28 5.01
CA GLY A 177 16.18 -10.98 5.72
C GLY A 177 14.84 -10.24 5.70
N GLU A 178 13.78 -10.98 6.05
CA GLU A 178 12.45 -10.37 6.18
C GLU A 178 12.42 -9.37 7.34
N ILE A 179 11.92 -8.17 7.04
CA ILE A 179 11.73 -7.09 8.00
C ILE A 179 10.45 -7.34 8.78
N GLY A 180 10.57 -7.46 10.10
CA GLY A 180 9.42 -7.66 10.99
C GLY A 180 8.67 -6.36 11.27
N HIS A 181 9.41 -5.26 11.43
CA HIS A 181 8.86 -3.93 11.69
C HIS A 181 9.90 -2.86 11.38
N TYR A 182 9.45 -1.67 10.99
CA TYR A 182 10.33 -0.50 10.92
C TYR A 182 10.21 0.29 12.22
N ILE A 183 11.32 0.45 12.93
CA ILE A 183 11.42 1.28 14.13
C ILE A 183 12.57 2.26 13.92
N PHE A 184 12.23 3.54 13.70
CA PHE A 184 13.20 4.62 13.60
C PHE A 184 13.30 5.34 14.94
N ALA A 185 14.50 5.79 15.28
CA ALA A 185 14.75 6.66 16.42
C ALA A 185 15.55 7.89 15.98
N LEU A 186 15.11 9.07 16.42
CA LEU A 186 15.91 10.30 16.31
C LEU A 186 16.70 10.44 17.60
N MET A 187 18.01 10.24 17.52
CA MET A 187 18.91 10.23 18.68
C MET A 187 19.55 11.61 18.84
N ASP A 188 19.52 12.16 20.06
CA ASP A 188 20.32 13.33 20.40
C ASP A 188 21.79 12.92 20.55
N LYS A 189 22.69 13.52 19.74
CA LYS A 189 24.11 13.12 19.69
C LYS A 189 24.85 13.45 20.98
N THR A 190 24.37 14.40 21.79
CA THR A 190 25.00 14.78 23.05
C THR A 190 24.63 13.82 24.16
N THR A 191 23.35 13.44 24.26
CA THR A 191 22.85 12.60 25.36
C THR A 191 22.85 11.10 25.02
N GLY A 192 22.87 10.75 23.73
CA GLY A 192 22.67 9.39 23.25
C GLY A 192 21.27 8.83 23.50
N GLN A 193 20.29 9.69 23.82
CA GLN A 193 18.90 9.29 24.10
C GLN A 193 18.00 9.54 22.88
N PRO A 194 16.97 8.71 22.67
CA PRO A 194 15.95 8.99 21.66
C PRO A 194 15.10 10.19 22.08
N VAL A 195 14.93 11.16 21.17
CA VAL A 195 14.05 12.32 21.34
C VAL A 195 12.75 12.24 20.52
N ALA A 196 12.69 11.25 19.63
CA ALA A 196 11.55 10.94 18.79
C ALA A 196 11.65 9.48 18.34
N LEU A 197 10.50 8.81 18.23
CA LEU A 197 10.38 7.43 17.78
C LEU A 197 9.33 7.35 16.68
N SER A 198 9.52 6.43 15.74
CA SER A 198 8.57 6.18 14.67
C SER A 198 8.51 4.70 14.42
N GLU A 199 7.34 4.09 14.53
CA GLU A 199 7.15 2.68 14.30
C GLU A 199 5.96 2.39 13.38
N GLY A 200 6.16 1.45 12.47
CA GLY A 200 5.15 1.03 11.53
C GLY A 200 5.57 -0.21 10.74
N PRO A 201 4.61 -0.98 10.23
CA PRO A 201 4.92 -2.16 9.43
C PRO A 201 5.42 -1.79 8.02
N ASP A 202 5.15 -0.55 7.57
CA ASP A 202 5.73 0.01 6.34
C ASP A 202 6.65 1.18 6.69
N ALA A 203 7.80 1.27 6.03
CA ALA A 203 8.66 2.44 6.05
C ALA A 203 8.05 3.66 5.33
N PRO A 204 8.54 4.89 5.62
CA PRO A 204 8.02 6.12 5.03
C PRO A 204 8.01 6.14 3.50
N TRP A 205 9.00 5.54 2.83
CA TRP A 205 9.09 5.62 1.37
C TRP A 205 8.07 4.75 0.63
N HIS A 206 7.50 3.71 1.25
CA HIS A 206 6.63 2.76 0.55
C HIS A 206 5.33 3.38 0.01
N ASN A 207 4.78 4.39 0.69
CA ASN A 207 3.53 5.03 0.26
C ASN A 207 3.67 6.53 -0.04
N ASN A 208 4.86 7.12 0.13
CA ASN A 208 5.06 8.57 -0.03
C ASN A 208 5.91 8.95 -1.26
N GLY A 209 6.54 7.98 -1.91
CA GLY A 209 7.35 8.21 -3.11
C GLY A 209 6.56 8.08 -4.42
N PRO A 210 7.21 8.36 -5.56
CA PRO A 210 6.57 8.28 -6.89
C PRO A 210 6.30 6.85 -7.34
N THR A 211 6.92 5.84 -6.72
CA THR A 211 6.78 4.44 -7.10
C THR A 211 5.59 3.81 -6.40
N GLN A 212 4.54 3.50 -7.17
CA GLN A 212 3.43 2.71 -6.66
C GLN A 212 3.88 1.26 -6.39
N CYS A 213 4.01 0.92 -5.11
CA CYS A 213 4.37 -0.43 -4.67
C CYS A 213 3.21 -1.17 -3.97
N SER A 214 2.00 -0.64 -4.00
CA SER A 214 0.78 -1.33 -3.59
C SER A 214 0.33 -2.36 -4.64
N ALA A 215 -0.18 -3.50 -4.19
CA ALA A 215 -0.71 -4.53 -5.08
C ALA A 215 -2.07 -4.10 -5.63
N GLU A 216 -2.27 -4.20 -6.95
CA GLU A 216 -3.58 -4.02 -7.57
C GLU A 216 -4.36 -5.33 -7.64
N PHE A 217 -3.66 -6.45 -7.81
CA PHE A 217 -4.24 -7.78 -7.81
C PHE A 217 -3.21 -8.85 -7.43
N TYR A 218 -3.72 -10.03 -7.14
CA TYR A 218 -2.95 -11.22 -6.78
C TYR A 218 -3.06 -12.26 -7.89
N ASP A 219 -2.03 -13.11 -8.06
CA ASP A 219 -2.14 -14.23 -8.98
C ASP A 219 -3.23 -15.22 -8.53
N LYS A 220 -4.15 -15.54 -9.44
CA LYS A 220 -5.19 -16.55 -9.20
C LYS A 220 -4.61 -17.96 -9.02
N ALA A 221 -3.34 -18.16 -9.42
CA ALA A 221 -2.63 -19.44 -9.32
C ALA A 221 -2.17 -19.78 -7.90
N GLY A 222 -2.50 -18.96 -6.89
CA GLY A 222 -2.35 -19.30 -5.48
C GLY A 222 -0.97 -19.11 -4.88
N GLN A 223 -0.02 -18.48 -5.59
CA GLN A 223 1.28 -18.13 -4.98
C GLN A 223 1.24 -16.82 -4.19
N GLY A 224 0.11 -16.10 -4.20
CA GLY A 224 -0.07 -14.85 -3.45
C GLY A 224 0.85 -13.73 -3.92
N ARG A 225 1.39 -13.86 -5.14
CA ARG A 225 2.31 -12.87 -5.71
C ARG A 225 1.54 -11.61 -6.06
N ARG A 226 2.16 -10.47 -5.80
CA ARG A 226 1.55 -9.16 -5.91
C ARG A 226 1.95 -8.52 -7.22
N TYR A 227 0.94 -8.08 -7.97
CA TYR A 227 1.15 -7.47 -9.26
C TYR A 227 0.60 -6.04 -9.24
N ARG A 228 1.24 -5.17 -10.01
CA ARG A 228 0.70 -3.88 -10.42
C ARG A 228 0.44 -3.88 -11.91
N ARG A 229 -0.49 -3.06 -12.35
CA ARG A 229 -0.70 -2.82 -13.77
C ARG A 229 0.23 -1.70 -14.17
N LYS A 230 1.04 -1.95 -15.19
CA LYS A 230 1.93 -0.96 -15.77
C LYS A 230 1.55 -0.75 -17.23
N LEU A 231 1.73 0.48 -17.69
CA LEU A 231 1.67 0.77 -19.11
C LEU A 231 2.79 0.04 -19.84
N PRO A 232 2.54 -0.45 -21.07
CA PRO A 232 3.60 -0.93 -21.94
C PRO A 232 4.70 0.11 -22.10
N VAL A 233 5.95 -0.35 -22.26
CA VAL A 233 7.13 0.52 -22.40
C VAL A 233 6.96 1.56 -23.52
N ALA A 234 6.25 1.19 -24.60
CA ALA A 234 5.94 2.09 -25.71
C ALA A 234 5.10 3.32 -25.31
N VAL A 235 4.21 3.17 -24.33
CA VAL A 235 3.42 4.29 -23.77
C VAL A 235 4.22 5.03 -22.69
N ALA A 236 5.08 4.33 -21.94
CA ALA A 236 5.98 4.97 -20.96
C ALA A 236 6.98 5.94 -21.62
N ALA A 237 7.29 5.75 -22.90
CA ALA A 237 8.10 6.65 -23.72
C ALA A 237 7.47 8.04 -23.94
N PHE A 238 6.22 8.27 -23.52
CA PHE A 238 5.59 9.60 -23.49
C PHE A 238 5.88 10.40 -22.21
N THR A 239 6.52 9.82 -21.20
CA THR A 239 6.91 10.57 -19.98
C THR A 239 7.83 11.77 -20.30
N PRO A 240 8.86 11.64 -21.17
CA PRO A 240 9.67 12.78 -21.61
C PRO A 240 8.86 13.89 -22.30
N VAL A 241 7.78 13.52 -22.99
CA VAL A 241 6.90 14.48 -23.66
C VAL A 241 6.18 15.35 -22.62
N ILE A 242 5.60 14.75 -21.58
CA ILE A 242 4.91 15.52 -20.53
C ILE A 242 5.89 16.45 -19.81
N ASP A 243 7.12 15.99 -19.56
CA ASP A 243 8.14 16.82 -18.92
C ASP A 243 8.60 17.97 -19.83
N GLU A 244 8.73 17.76 -21.13
CA GLU A 244 8.98 18.83 -22.10
C GLU A 244 7.85 19.88 -22.09
N LEU A 245 6.59 19.43 -22.08
CA LEU A 245 5.43 20.32 -22.04
C LEU A 245 5.35 21.11 -20.73
N ARG A 246 5.71 20.49 -19.60
CA ARG A 246 5.87 21.18 -18.31
C ARG A 246 6.96 22.25 -18.38
N ALA A 247 8.12 21.94 -18.97
CA ALA A 247 9.22 22.88 -19.14
C ALA A 247 8.83 24.09 -19.99
N LYS A 248 8.16 23.87 -21.13
CA LYS A 248 7.62 24.95 -21.98
C LYS A 248 6.67 25.86 -21.22
N ARG A 249 5.73 25.28 -20.47
CA ARG A 249 4.79 26.04 -19.64
C ARG A 249 5.50 26.84 -18.55
N ALA A 250 6.51 26.25 -17.90
CA ALA A 250 7.32 26.95 -16.89
C ALA A 250 8.12 28.12 -17.47
N ALA A 251 8.55 28.00 -18.73
CA ALA A 251 9.19 29.08 -19.49
C ALA A 251 8.21 30.18 -19.96
N GLY A 252 6.90 30.03 -19.71
CA GLY A 252 5.87 30.97 -20.16
C GLY A 252 5.49 30.81 -21.63
N GLU A 253 5.91 29.73 -22.29
CA GLU A 253 5.53 29.44 -23.67
C GLU A 253 4.05 29.02 -23.74
N ILE A 254 3.36 29.49 -24.78
CA ILE A 254 2.00 29.07 -25.09
C ILE A 254 2.07 27.68 -25.72
N LEU A 255 1.32 26.73 -25.16
CA LEU A 255 1.23 25.40 -25.75
C LEU A 255 0.54 25.49 -27.12
N THR A 256 1.17 24.93 -28.14
CA THR A 256 0.64 24.89 -29.50
C THR A 256 -0.46 23.84 -29.64
N GLN A 257 -1.24 23.89 -30.71
CA GLN A 257 -2.22 22.83 -31.02
C GLN A 257 -1.54 21.46 -31.14
N ALA A 258 -0.33 21.39 -31.69
CA ALA A 258 0.45 20.15 -31.77
C ALA A 258 0.79 19.58 -30.39
N ASN A 259 1.07 20.43 -29.39
CA ASN A 259 1.30 19.99 -28.01
C ASN A 259 0.01 19.38 -27.40
N ILE A 260 -1.15 19.98 -27.71
CA ILE A 260 -2.45 19.51 -27.22
C ILE A 260 -2.81 18.17 -27.88
N ASP A 261 -2.60 18.06 -29.20
CA ASP A 261 -2.83 16.83 -29.94
C ASP A 261 -1.95 15.69 -29.41
N LEU A 262 -0.69 15.97 -29.08
CA LEU A 262 0.22 14.99 -28.48
C LEU A 262 -0.26 14.49 -27.10
N ILE A 263 -0.83 15.35 -26.27
CA ILE A 263 -1.46 14.95 -25.00
C ILE A 263 -2.71 14.09 -25.25
N ARG A 264 -3.54 14.46 -26.24
CA ARG A 264 -4.75 13.70 -26.60
C ARG A 264 -4.38 12.30 -27.10
N ASP A 265 -3.44 12.22 -28.04
CA ASP A 265 -2.97 10.96 -28.62
C ASP A 265 -2.34 10.08 -27.55
N TYR A 266 -1.61 10.68 -26.58
CA TYR A 266 -1.16 9.97 -25.38
C TYR A 266 -2.33 9.44 -24.55
N GLY A 267 -3.37 10.24 -24.31
CA GLY A 267 -4.57 9.80 -23.59
C GLY A 267 -5.28 8.63 -24.27
N GLU A 268 -5.40 8.67 -25.60
CA GLU A 268 -5.99 7.59 -26.40
C GLU A 268 -5.13 6.34 -26.39
N ALA A 269 -3.81 6.47 -26.55
CA ALA A 269 -2.86 5.38 -26.43
C ALA A 269 -2.86 4.76 -25.02
N PHE A 270 -2.96 5.60 -23.98
CA PHE A 270 -3.05 5.17 -22.59
C PHE A 270 -4.31 4.34 -22.33
N VAL A 271 -5.47 4.78 -22.84
CA VAL A 271 -6.75 4.09 -22.66
C VAL A 271 -6.80 2.78 -23.46
N SER A 272 -6.19 2.75 -24.65
CA SER A 272 -6.22 1.58 -25.53
C SER A 272 -5.13 0.55 -25.23
N ALA A 273 -4.05 0.92 -24.53
CA ALA A 273 -2.96 0.02 -24.24
C ALA A 273 -3.39 -1.12 -23.30
N PRO A 274 -3.04 -2.39 -23.62
CA PRO A 274 -3.26 -3.48 -22.69
C PRO A 274 -2.40 -3.24 -21.45
N LEU A 275 -3.03 -3.35 -20.28
CA LEU A 275 -2.30 -3.26 -19.01
C LEU A 275 -1.42 -4.49 -18.85
N GLU A 276 -0.11 -4.28 -18.69
CA GLU A 276 0.83 -5.35 -18.42
C GLU A 276 0.90 -5.63 -16.92
N SER A 277 0.96 -6.91 -16.57
CA SER A 277 1.10 -7.36 -15.19
C SER A 277 2.58 -7.38 -14.82
N GLU A 278 3.00 -6.52 -13.90
CA GLU A 278 4.37 -6.50 -13.39
C GLU A 278 4.41 -7.01 -11.94
N LEU A 279 5.30 -7.98 -11.67
CA LEU A 279 5.54 -8.46 -10.31
C LEU A 279 6.17 -7.35 -9.46
N ILE A 280 5.61 -7.09 -8.28
CA ILE A 280 6.18 -6.12 -7.33
C ILE A 280 7.37 -6.76 -6.60
N THR A 281 8.57 -6.52 -7.14
CA THR A 281 9.84 -7.00 -6.58
C THR A 281 10.29 -6.17 -5.38
N GLN A 282 11.25 -6.65 -4.58
CA GLN A 282 11.87 -5.84 -3.52
C GLN A 282 12.53 -4.58 -4.07
N ALA A 283 13.14 -4.64 -5.26
CA ALA A 283 13.71 -3.47 -5.91
C ALA A 283 12.64 -2.38 -6.17
N ILE A 284 11.41 -2.76 -6.56
CA ILE A 284 10.30 -1.81 -6.71
C ILE A 284 9.87 -1.24 -5.35
N LYS A 285 9.79 -2.07 -4.31
CA LYS A 285 9.40 -1.63 -2.96
C LYS A 285 10.41 -0.64 -2.36
N GLN A 286 11.70 -0.86 -2.61
CA GLN A 286 12.78 -0.01 -2.09
C GLN A 286 13.20 1.12 -3.04
N ALA A 287 12.51 1.30 -4.19
CA ALA A 287 12.89 2.27 -5.22
C ALA A 287 12.98 3.70 -4.69
N ASP A 288 12.08 4.06 -3.77
CA ASP A 288 11.97 5.42 -3.23
C ASP A 288 12.70 5.59 -1.89
N MET A 289 13.40 4.56 -1.42
CA MET A 289 14.09 4.56 -0.13
C MET A 289 15.10 5.70 0.00
N GLY A 290 15.75 6.09 -1.10
CA GLY A 290 16.68 7.23 -1.11
C GLY A 290 16.01 8.61 -1.10
N LEU A 291 14.73 8.69 -1.48
CA LEU A 291 13.99 9.95 -1.49
C LEU A 291 13.49 10.31 -0.09
N ILE A 292 12.94 9.33 0.63
CA ILE A 292 12.34 9.53 1.96
C ILE A 292 12.90 8.47 2.93
N PRO A 293 14.20 8.52 3.26
CA PRO A 293 14.88 7.46 4.01
C PRO A 293 14.40 7.32 5.46
N HIS A 294 13.72 8.35 6.00
CA HIS A 294 13.23 8.38 7.37
C HIS A 294 12.07 9.37 7.56
N PRO A 295 11.34 9.32 8.70
CA PRO A 295 10.13 10.11 8.93
C PRO A 295 10.35 11.63 9.19
N TRP A 296 11.54 12.05 9.60
CA TRP A 296 11.79 13.43 10.04
C TRP A 296 12.62 14.24 9.03
N PRO A 297 12.04 14.81 7.95
CA PRO A 297 12.82 15.48 6.90
C PRO A 297 13.49 16.80 7.34
N ASP A 298 13.00 17.46 8.40
CA ASP A 298 13.45 18.79 8.87
C ASP A 298 14.21 18.77 10.21
N TYR A 299 14.80 17.63 10.58
CA TYR A 299 15.60 17.53 11.80
C TYR A 299 16.94 18.29 11.71
N ASP A 300 17.41 18.77 12.86
CA ASP A 300 18.74 19.37 13.00
C ASP A 300 19.81 18.27 12.93
N LYS A 301 20.47 18.18 11.77
CA LYS A 301 21.50 17.18 11.48
C LYS A 301 22.77 17.35 12.29
N ASP A 302 23.03 18.53 12.86
CA ASP A 302 24.21 18.76 13.69
C ASP A 302 23.97 18.19 15.08
N ARG A 303 22.76 18.40 15.61
CA ARG A 303 22.36 17.94 16.95
C ARG A 303 21.89 16.48 17.01
N TYR A 304 21.18 16.01 16.00
CA TYR A 304 20.54 14.69 16.02
C TYR A 304 21.07 13.77 14.93
N THR A 305 20.90 12.46 15.12
CA THR A 305 21.15 11.43 14.12
C THR A 305 19.95 10.49 14.05
N VAL A 306 19.60 10.03 12.84
CA VAL A 306 18.52 9.07 12.66
C VAL A 306 19.12 7.68 12.59
N VAL A 307 18.55 6.76 13.37
CA VAL A 307 18.89 5.34 13.33
C VAL A 307 17.64 4.51 13.02
N LEU A 308 17.85 3.38 12.34
CA LEU A 308 16.88 2.30 12.16
C LEU A 308 17.29 1.17 13.09
N LEU A 309 16.43 0.78 14.02
CA LEU A 309 16.68 -0.35 14.89
C LEU A 309 16.60 -1.64 14.07
N ASP A 310 17.48 -2.61 14.34
CA ASP A 310 17.66 -3.81 13.50
C ASP A 310 16.32 -4.42 13.06
N PRO A 311 15.90 -4.19 11.80
CA PRO A 311 14.54 -4.48 11.36
C PRO A 311 14.30 -5.97 11.13
N VAL A 312 15.39 -6.76 11.03
CA VAL A 312 15.33 -8.21 10.80
C VAL A 312 15.67 -9.02 12.06
N SER A 313 15.97 -8.37 13.19
CA SER A 313 16.26 -9.07 14.45
C SER A 313 15.05 -9.86 14.97
N ASP A 314 15.34 -10.98 15.65
CA ASP A 314 14.31 -11.78 16.34
C ASP A 314 13.47 -10.94 17.31
N LEU A 315 14.09 -9.95 17.96
CA LEU A 315 13.41 -9.06 18.89
C LEU A 315 12.39 -8.20 18.13
N THR A 316 12.74 -7.61 16.99
CA THR A 316 11.82 -6.83 16.16
C THR A 316 10.62 -7.67 15.72
N HIS A 317 10.84 -8.92 15.28
CA HIS A 317 9.75 -9.83 14.91
C HIS A 317 8.83 -10.16 16.09
N LYS A 318 9.40 -10.41 17.27
CA LYS A 318 8.63 -10.67 18.50
C LYS A 318 7.82 -9.45 18.93
N LEU A 319 8.41 -8.25 18.87
CA LEU A 319 7.74 -6.99 19.18
C LEU A 319 6.63 -6.67 18.18
N ALA A 320 6.84 -6.91 16.88
CA ALA A 320 5.81 -6.78 15.85
C ALA A 320 4.62 -7.73 16.09
N ALA A 321 4.90 -8.97 16.50
CA ALA A 321 3.87 -9.94 16.87
C ALA A 321 3.14 -9.52 18.15
N ALA A 322 3.88 -9.06 19.16
CA ALA A 322 3.37 -8.60 20.44
C ALA A 322 2.43 -7.39 20.30
N ARG A 323 2.74 -6.47 19.37
CA ARG A 323 1.91 -5.30 19.07
C ARG A 323 0.51 -5.66 18.54
N LYS A 324 0.32 -6.86 17.98
CA LYS A 324 -1.03 -7.35 17.60
C LYS A 324 -1.92 -7.62 18.81
N HIS A 325 -1.36 -7.61 20.01
CA HIS A 325 -2.11 -7.58 21.26
C HIS A 325 -2.21 -6.13 21.73
N ASP A 326 -3.42 -5.64 22.01
CA ASP A 326 -3.76 -4.24 22.35
C ASP A 326 -3.07 -3.66 23.62
N ARG A 327 -2.07 -4.35 24.19
CA ARG A 327 -1.44 -4.00 25.46
C ARG A 327 0.04 -3.65 25.37
N ILE A 328 0.65 -3.74 24.19
CA ILE A 328 2.08 -3.48 24.03
C ILE A 328 2.28 -2.36 23.01
N ASP A 329 2.73 -1.21 23.51
CA ASP A 329 3.12 -0.04 22.74
C ASP A 329 4.64 0.06 22.69
N LEU A 330 5.22 -0.02 21.49
CA LEU A 330 6.68 -0.05 21.35
C LEU A 330 7.34 1.26 21.79
N ILE A 331 6.66 2.39 21.59
CA ILE A 331 7.18 3.69 22.02
C ILE A 331 7.19 3.74 23.55
N GLU A 332 6.14 3.26 24.21
CA GLU A 332 6.07 3.19 25.67
C GLU A 332 7.21 2.34 26.27
N LEU A 333 7.58 1.22 25.62
CA LEU A 333 8.71 0.38 26.06
C LEU A 333 10.05 1.15 26.10
N PHE A 334 10.26 2.10 25.19
CA PHE A 334 11.43 2.99 25.25
C PHE A 334 11.29 4.05 26.32
N GLU A 335 10.10 4.62 26.49
CA GLU A 335 9.82 5.66 27.51
C GLU A 335 10.03 5.13 28.94
N VAL A 336 9.56 3.91 29.23
CA VAL A 336 9.79 3.26 30.54
C VAL A 336 11.20 2.69 30.68
N GLY A 337 12.04 2.82 29.64
CA GLY A 337 13.44 2.39 29.65
C GLY A 337 13.63 0.87 29.66
N ALA A 338 12.63 0.11 29.21
CA ALA A 338 12.72 -1.35 29.08
C ALA A 338 13.63 -1.77 27.93
N LEU A 339 13.71 -0.96 26.87
CA LEU A 339 14.59 -1.16 25.73
C LEU A 339 15.79 -0.21 25.76
N LYS A 340 16.93 -0.68 25.27
CA LYS A 340 18.17 0.08 25.11
C LYS A 340 18.64 0.00 23.67
N ILE A 341 18.85 1.16 23.06
CA ILE A 341 19.49 1.28 21.74
C ILE A 341 21.01 1.21 21.95
N THR A 342 21.70 0.39 21.18
CA THR A 342 23.16 0.33 21.20
C THR A 342 23.74 1.32 20.19
N ASN A 343 24.97 1.78 20.41
CA ASN A 343 25.69 2.60 19.44
C ASN A 343 26.41 1.75 18.36
N ALA A 344 26.22 0.43 18.37
CA ALA A 344 26.87 -0.48 17.44
C ALA A 344 26.11 -0.47 16.11
N GLU A 345 26.73 0.13 15.10
CA GLU A 345 26.24 0.09 13.73
C GLU A 345 26.41 -1.34 13.17
N LEU A 346 25.32 -1.88 12.63
CA LEU A 346 25.29 -3.18 11.98
C LEU A 346 25.60 -3.02 10.50
N ASN A 347 26.37 -3.95 9.94
CA ASN A 347 26.68 -3.99 8.51
C ASN A 347 25.49 -4.58 7.73
N ARG A 348 24.41 -3.81 7.62
CA ARG A 348 23.16 -4.20 6.95
C ARG A 348 22.82 -3.23 5.83
N SER A 349 22.13 -3.73 4.81
CA SER A 349 21.56 -2.90 3.76
C SER A 349 20.41 -2.06 4.31
N GLY A 350 20.37 -0.77 3.97
CA GLY A 350 19.41 0.14 4.57
C GLY A 350 19.22 1.45 3.81
N PRO A 351 18.34 2.32 4.33
CA PRO A 351 18.12 3.63 3.76
C PRO A 351 19.40 4.48 3.80
N PRO A 352 19.71 5.22 2.73
CA PRO A 352 20.93 6.02 2.68
C PRO A 352 20.92 7.09 3.77
N GLY A 353 22.04 7.22 4.47
CA GLY A 353 22.21 8.21 5.56
C GLY A 353 21.54 7.82 6.88
N VAL A 354 20.95 6.63 6.99
CA VAL A 354 20.37 6.10 8.23
C VAL A 354 21.20 4.91 8.69
N LYS A 355 21.72 5.00 9.91
CA LYS A 355 22.49 3.89 10.50
C LYS A 355 21.54 2.81 10.97
N ILE A 356 21.85 1.55 10.67
CA ILE A 356 21.14 0.42 11.27
C ILE A 356 21.90 0.03 12.54
N VAL A 357 21.21 -0.03 13.67
CA VAL A 357 21.84 -0.30 14.97
C VAL A 357 21.15 -1.45 15.70
N ASP A 358 21.91 -2.17 16.51
CA ASP A 358 21.35 -3.18 17.40
C ASP A 358 20.63 -2.55 18.59
N TYR A 359 19.64 -3.24 19.13
CA TYR A 359 18.89 -2.83 20.32
C TYR A 359 18.36 -4.07 21.06
N GLY A 360 18.15 -3.91 22.36
CA GLY A 360 17.73 -5.04 23.18
C GLY A 360 17.06 -4.63 24.47
N TRP A 361 16.60 -5.62 25.22
CA TRP A 361 16.15 -5.41 26.59
C TRP A 361 17.27 -4.85 27.44
N LYS A 362 16.98 -3.82 28.23
CA LYS A 362 17.91 -3.29 29.23
C LYS A 362 18.11 -4.37 30.29
N SER A 363 19.32 -4.94 30.38
CA SER A 363 19.64 -5.93 31.42
C SER A 363 19.46 -5.27 32.79
N GLY A 364 18.60 -5.87 33.62
CA GLY A 364 18.24 -5.36 34.92
C GLY A 364 19.42 -5.45 35.90
N SER A 365 20.30 -4.47 35.92
CA SER A 365 21.25 -4.26 37.02
C SER A 365 20.72 -3.30 38.08
N GLY A 366 19.40 -3.04 38.14
CA GLY A 366 18.87 -2.05 39.08
C GLY A 366 17.35 -2.01 39.34
N ILE A 367 16.55 -2.99 38.90
CA ILE A 367 15.19 -3.14 39.45
C ILE A 367 15.33 -3.93 40.75
N ALA A 368 15.73 -3.23 41.81
CA ALA A 368 15.61 -3.76 43.16
C ALA A 368 14.12 -3.91 43.45
N ASN A 369 13.72 -5.14 43.79
CA ASN A 369 12.37 -5.46 44.28
C ASN A 369 11.97 -4.61 45.47
#